data_AF-E4RX43-F1
#
_entry.id   AF-E4RX43-F1
#
_cell.length_a   1.000
_cell.length_b   1.000
_cell.length_c   1.000
_cell.angle_alpha   90.00
_cell.angle_beta   90.00
_cell.angle_gamma   90.00
#
_symmetry.space_group_name_H-M   'P 1'
#
loop_
_entity.id
_entity.type
_entity.pdbx_description
1 polymer ?
#
loop_
_entity_poly.entity_id
_entity_poly.type
_entity_poly.pdbx_seq_one_letter_code
_entity_poly.pdbx_strand_id
1 'polypeptide(L)'
;MNINLANASFKDFENPRGLDIFQRAAEHERYLSYLKENEFMNYRLTVTSGYGPVIELAEEGHIKKGEYVSFVCNDYLGFTQHPEIKRAAIAGIEKYGTGAGSSPLIGGVFPIS
;
A
#
# COMPACT_ATOMS: atom_id res chain seq x y z
N MET A 1 2.27 7.54 28.10
CA MET A 1 2.46 8.86 27.46
C MET A 1 1.08 9.39 27.13
N ASN A 2 0.74 10.65 27.46
CA ASN A 2 -0.61 11.17 27.21
C ASN A 2 -0.63 11.93 25.86
N ILE A 3 -0.63 11.19 24.74
CA ILE A 3 -0.78 11.81 23.41
C ILE A 3 -2.24 12.24 23.23
N ASN A 4 -2.44 13.51 22.90
CA ASN A 4 -3.72 14.00 22.40
C ASN A 4 -3.91 13.57 20.94
N LEU A 5 -4.79 12.58 20.73
CA LEU A 5 -5.00 11.95 19.41
C LEU A 5 -5.59 12.91 18.37
N ALA A 6 -6.29 13.97 18.79
CA ALA A 6 -6.88 14.95 17.88
C ALA A 6 -5.83 15.81 17.14
N ASN A 7 -4.62 15.93 17.72
CA ASN A 7 -3.51 16.68 17.13
C ASN A 7 -2.32 15.77 16.78
N ALA A 8 -2.51 14.45 16.87
CA ALA A 8 -1.45 13.48 16.61
C ALA A 8 -1.36 13.15 15.13
N SER A 9 -0.16 12.73 14.71
CA SER A 9 0.17 12.25 13.38
C SER A 9 0.95 10.94 13.47
N PHE A 10 1.15 10.24 12.35
CA PHE A 10 2.00 9.04 12.32
C PHE A 10 3.41 9.28 12.90
N LYS A 11 3.95 10.48 12.72
CA LYS A 11 5.28 10.87 13.21
C LYS A 11 5.41 10.75 14.74
N ASP A 12 4.33 10.99 15.47
CA ASP A 12 4.32 10.92 16.94
C ASP A 12 4.49 9.49 17.47
N PHE A 13 4.34 8.48 16.58
CA PHE A 13 4.48 7.06 16.89
C PHE A 13 5.73 6.42 16.26
N GLU A 14 6.59 7.18 15.58
CA GLU A 14 7.82 6.66 14.94
C GLU A 14 8.95 6.37 15.94
N ASN A 15 9.09 7.17 17.00
CA ASN A 15 10.09 6.94 18.05
C ASN A 15 9.68 7.57 19.40
N PRO A 16 8.60 7.07 20.04
CA PRO A 16 8.19 7.58 21.34
C PRO A 16 9.22 7.22 22.41
N ARG A 17 9.82 8.24 23.05
CA ARG A 17 10.85 8.04 24.08
C ARG A 17 10.27 7.31 25.29
N GLY A 18 10.97 6.28 25.77
CA GLY A 18 10.63 5.59 27.01
C GLY A 18 9.48 4.58 26.92
N LEU A 19 9.06 4.20 25.71
CA LEU A 19 8.16 3.06 25.50
C LEU A 19 8.93 1.85 24.98
N ASP A 20 8.57 0.66 25.46
CA ASP A 20 8.99 -0.58 24.83
C ASP A 20 8.22 -0.84 23.50
N ILE A 21 8.64 -1.86 22.76
CA ILE A 21 8.05 -2.19 21.45
C ILE A 21 6.56 -2.52 21.51
N PHE A 22 6.11 -3.19 22.58
CA PHE A 22 4.71 -3.58 22.75
C PHE A 22 3.85 -2.39 23.16
N GLN A 23 4.36 -1.54 24.05
CA GLN A 23 3.71 -0.29 24.45
C GLN A 23 3.59 0.67 23.27
N ARG A 24 4.62 0.76 22.43
CA ARG A 24 4.58 1.54 21.20
C ARG A 24 3.52 1.01 20.23
N ALA A 25 3.43 -0.32 20.07
CA ALA A 25 2.41 -0.93 19.23
C ALA A 25 1.00 -0.62 19.75
N ALA A 26 0.78 -0.72 21.06
CA ALA A 26 -0.51 -0.42 21.69
C ALA A 26 -0.93 1.05 21.52
N GLU A 27 -0.01 2.01 21.67
CA GLU A 27 -0.32 3.43 21.44
C GLU A 27 -0.61 3.74 19.97
N HIS A 28 0.11 3.09 19.05
CA HIS A 28 -0.17 3.22 17.62
C HIS A 28 -1.53 2.60 17.24
N GLU A 29 -1.87 1.45 17.81
CA GLU A 29 -3.19 0.83 17.64
C GLU A 29 -4.30 1.75 18.18
N ARG A 30 -4.11 2.37 19.35
CA ARG A 30 -5.03 3.37 19.91
C ARG A 30 -5.28 4.53 18.96
N TYR A 31 -4.24 5.02 18.28
CA TYR A 31 -4.36 6.07 17.29
C TYR A 31 -5.10 5.61 16.01
N LEU A 32 -4.80 4.42 15.50
CA LEU A 32 -5.51 3.85 14.35
C LEU A 32 -7.00 3.64 14.64
N SER A 33 -7.33 3.14 15.83
CA SER A 33 -8.72 2.99 16.28
C SER A 33 -9.41 4.34 16.36
N TYR A 34 -8.76 5.37 16.92
CA TYR A 34 -9.29 6.72 16.95
C TYR A 34 -9.59 7.27 15.54
N LEU A 35 -8.66 7.11 14.59
CA LEU A 35 -8.91 7.54 13.20
C LEU A 35 -10.09 6.80 12.58
N LYS A 36 -10.23 5.50 12.84
CA LYS A 36 -11.32 4.67 12.31
C LYS A 36 -12.67 5.07 12.89
N GLU A 37 -12.76 5.23 14.21
CA GLU A 37 -13.99 5.60 14.92
C GLU A 37 -14.49 7.00 14.55
N ASN A 38 -13.58 7.91 14.16
CA ASN A 38 -13.90 9.28 13.77
C ASN A 38 -13.92 9.50 12.25
N GLU A 39 -13.98 8.42 11.46
CA GLU A 39 -14.04 8.47 9.98
C GLU A 39 -12.88 9.20 9.30
N PHE A 40 -11.75 9.38 9.99
CA PHE A 40 -10.54 10.00 9.47
C PHE A 40 -9.53 8.98 8.91
N MET A 41 -9.84 7.69 8.97
CA MET A 41 -9.00 6.63 8.45
C MET A 41 -9.10 6.53 6.91
N ASN A 42 -8.48 7.47 6.20
CA ASN A 42 -8.36 7.46 4.74
C ASN A 42 -7.14 6.66 4.24
N TYR A 43 -6.33 6.15 5.15
CA TYR A 43 -5.19 5.30 4.81
C TYR A 43 -5.70 3.88 4.58
N ARG A 44 -5.41 3.33 3.38
CA ARG A 44 -5.68 1.94 2.97
C ARG A 44 -7.09 1.64 2.44
N LEU A 45 -7.63 2.52 1.59
CA LEU A 45 -8.78 2.14 0.77
C LEU A 45 -8.46 0.86 -0.02
N THR A 46 -9.26 -0.18 0.21
CA THR A 46 -9.06 -1.47 -0.44
C THR A 46 -9.59 -1.43 -1.87
N VAL A 47 -8.69 -1.39 -2.85
CA VAL A 47 -9.01 -1.50 -4.28
C VAL A 47 -9.17 -2.98 -4.64
N THR A 48 -10.26 -3.34 -5.30
CA THR A 48 -10.59 -4.73 -5.69
C THR A 48 -10.44 -5.00 -7.19
N SER A 49 -10.12 -3.98 -7.98
CA SER A 49 -9.83 -4.07 -9.41
C SER A 49 -8.34 -3.88 -9.73
N GLY A 50 -7.98 -3.99 -11.01
CA GLY A 50 -6.73 -3.42 -11.51
C GLY A 50 -6.73 -1.89 -11.43
N TYR A 51 -5.55 -1.27 -11.51
CA TYR A 51 -5.40 0.19 -11.55
C TYR A 51 -5.84 0.76 -12.90
N GLY A 52 -6.45 1.94 -12.91
CA GLY A 52 -6.90 2.59 -14.13
C GLY A 52 -7.66 3.88 -13.85
N PRO A 53 -8.26 4.50 -14.89
CA PRO A 53 -9.08 5.70 -14.72
C PRO A 53 -10.33 5.43 -13.89
N VAL A 54 -10.80 4.19 -13.87
CA VAL A 54 -11.88 3.70 -13.01
C VAL A 54 -11.34 2.55 -12.19
N ILE A 55 -11.68 2.54 -10.90
CA ILE A 55 -11.31 1.48 -9.95
C ILE A 55 -12.55 1.01 -9.19
N GLU A 56 -12.53 -0.24 -8.75
CA GLU A 56 -13.50 -0.75 -7.78
C GLU A 56 -12.94 -0.66 -6.37
N LEU A 57 -13.73 -0.11 -5.45
CA LEU A 57 -13.41 -0.08 -4.03
C LEU A 57 -14.28 -1.08 -3.26
N ALA A 58 -13.70 -1.71 -2.24
CA ALA A 58 -14.44 -2.46 -1.24
C ALA A 58 -15.22 -1.51 -0.32
N GLU A 59 -16.22 -2.04 0.38
CA GLU A 59 -16.92 -1.30 1.43
C GLU A 59 -16.04 -1.18 2.67
N GLU A 60 -15.77 0.05 3.11
CA GLU A 60 -14.89 0.34 4.24
C GLU A 60 -15.31 1.64 4.95
N GLY A 61 -15.87 1.51 6.16
CA GLY A 61 -16.38 2.65 6.91
C GLY A 61 -17.50 3.38 6.16
N HIS A 62 -17.25 4.65 5.82
CA HIS A 62 -18.20 5.47 5.06
C HIS A 62 -18.11 5.26 3.54
N ILE A 63 -17.10 4.51 3.06
CA ILE A 63 -16.92 4.20 1.64
C ILE A 63 -17.81 3.01 1.28
N LYS A 64 -18.69 3.20 0.31
CA LYS A 64 -19.54 2.13 -0.23
C LYS A 64 -18.76 1.32 -1.25
N LYS A 65 -19.08 0.03 -1.36
CA LYS A 65 -18.60 -0.78 -2.48
C LYS A 65 -19.11 -0.20 -3.80
N GLY A 66 -18.22 -0.08 -4.79
CA GLY A 66 -18.62 0.36 -6.13
C GLY A 66 -17.46 0.80 -7.01
N GLU A 67 -17.82 1.30 -8.20
CA GLU A 67 -16.88 1.89 -9.16
C GLU A 67 -16.68 3.38 -8.88
N TYR A 68 -15.44 3.83 -8.94
CA TYR A 68 -15.01 5.19 -8.68
C TYR A 68 -14.02 5.65 -9.75
N VAL A 69 -14.08 6.94 -10.11
CA VAL A 69 -13.06 7.57 -10.97
C VAL A 69 -11.82 7.87 -10.13
N SER A 70 -10.66 7.39 -10.56
CA SER A 70 -9.40 7.52 -9.83
C SER A 70 -8.62 8.75 -10.29
N PHE A 71 -8.48 9.74 -9.39
CA PHE A 71 -7.63 10.92 -9.59
C PHE A 71 -6.30 10.85 -8.82
N VAL A 72 -6.07 9.74 -8.10
CA VAL A 72 -4.90 9.54 -7.22
C VAL A 72 -3.94 8.48 -7.77
N CYS A 73 -4.30 7.80 -8.86
CA CYS A 73 -3.45 6.78 -9.47
C CYS A 73 -2.23 7.42 -10.14
N ASN A 74 -1.05 6.85 -9.88
CA ASN A 74 0.20 7.25 -10.53
C ASN A 74 0.42 6.56 -11.88
N ASP A 75 -0.52 5.73 -12.37
CA ASP A 75 -0.43 5.09 -13.69
C ASP A 75 -0.87 6.05 -14.80
N TYR A 76 -0.09 7.12 -14.98
CA TYR A 76 -0.39 8.21 -15.92
C TYR A 76 -0.61 7.75 -17.37
N LEU A 77 0.02 6.64 -17.77
CA LEU A 77 -0.02 6.11 -19.14
C LEU A 77 -0.88 4.84 -19.28
N GLY A 78 -1.47 4.33 -18.18
CA GLY A 78 -2.24 3.10 -18.20
C GLY A 78 -1.41 1.83 -18.47
N PHE A 79 -0.09 1.89 -18.29
CA PHE A 79 0.80 0.79 -18.64
C PHE A 79 0.74 -0.38 -17.67
N THR A 80 0.27 -0.15 -16.43
CA THR A 80 0.12 -1.27 -15.48
C THR A 80 -0.90 -2.31 -15.96
N GLN A 81 -1.89 -1.90 -16.75
CA GLN A 81 -2.91 -2.81 -17.29
C GLN A 81 -2.70 -3.18 -18.76
N HIS A 82 -1.71 -2.58 -19.43
CA HIS A 82 -1.51 -2.78 -20.86
C HIS A 82 -1.22 -4.26 -21.21
N PRO A 83 -1.93 -4.85 -22.19
CA PRO A 83 -1.81 -6.28 -22.50
C PRO A 83 -0.38 -6.75 -22.79
N GLU A 84 0.41 -5.96 -23.54
CA GLU A 84 1.81 -6.31 -23.85
C GLU A 84 2.70 -6.34 -22.62
N ILE A 85 2.48 -5.44 -21.65
CA ILE A 85 3.26 -5.38 -20.42
C ILE A 85 2.96 -6.61 -19.55
N LYS A 86 1.68 -6.99 -19.44
CA LYS A 86 1.27 -8.22 -18.77
C LYS A 86 1.89 -9.46 -19.42
N ARG A 87 1.87 -9.54 -20.75
CA ARG A 87 2.48 -10.67 -21.48
C ARG A 87 3.98 -10.74 -21.26
N ALA A 88 4.69 -9.61 -21.33
CA ALA A 88 6.12 -9.56 -21.06
C ALA A 88 6.44 -9.97 -19.62
N ALA A 89 5.63 -9.55 -18.64
CA ALA A 89 5.78 -9.96 -17.24
C ALA A 89 5.56 -11.47 -17.04
N ILE A 90 4.50 -12.05 -17.63
CA ILE A 90 4.23 -13.49 -17.58
C ILE A 90 5.40 -14.28 -18.20
N ALA A 91 5.84 -13.90 -19.40
CA ALA A 91 6.97 -14.56 -20.07
C ALA A 91 8.28 -14.45 -19.26
N GLY A 92 8.51 -13.30 -18.61
CA GLY A 92 9.65 -13.10 -17.71
C GLY A 92 9.60 -14.05 -16.51
N ILE A 93 8.44 -14.20 -15.87
CA ILE A 93 8.24 -15.12 -14.73
C ILE A 93 8.43 -16.57 -15.16
N GLU A 94 7.85 -16.97 -16.30
CA GLU A 94 8.00 -18.33 -16.83
C GLU A 94 9.46 -18.67 -17.16
N LYS A 95 10.22 -17.68 -17.66
CA LYS A 95 11.62 -17.88 -18.07
C LYS A 95 12.62 -17.79 -16.92
N TYR A 96 12.43 -16.86 -15.99
CA TYR A 96 13.44 -16.50 -14.98
C TYR A 96 12.99 -16.70 -13.54
N GLY A 97 11.73 -17.08 -13.30
CA GLY A 97 11.15 -17.16 -11.97
C GLY A 97 10.71 -15.80 -11.43
N THR A 98 10.31 -15.76 -10.16
CA THR A 98 9.66 -14.58 -9.54
C THR A 98 10.63 -13.55 -8.96
N GLY A 99 11.92 -13.87 -8.84
CA GLY A 99 12.92 -12.97 -8.26
C GLY A 99 14.36 -13.42 -8.49
N ALA A 100 15.30 -12.49 -8.33
CA ALA A 100 16.71 -12.70 -8.68
C ALA A 100 17.51 -13.61 -7.72
N GLY A 101 16.92 -14.00 -6.58
CA GLY A 101 17.51 -14.93 -5.61
C GLY A 101 18.83 -14.48 -4.95
N SER A 102 19.45 -13.39 -5.44
CA SER A 102 20.76 -12.92 -5.03
C SER A 102 20.97 -11.46 -5.48
N SER A 103 22.00 -10.79 -4.95
CA SER A 103 22.32 -9.43 -5.37
C SER A 103 22.89 -9.42 -6.80
N PRO A 104 22.78 -8.30 -7.54
CA PRO A 104 23.35 -8.20 -8.88
C PRO A 104 24.82 -8.62 -8.95
N LEU A 105 25.61 -8.30 -7.92
CA LEU A 105 27.04 -8.58 -7.85
C LEU A 105 27.40 -10.07 -7.67
N ILE A 106 26.47 -10.91 -7.20
CA ILE A 106 26.74 -12.32 -6.86
C ILE A 106 25.87 -13.31 -7.66
N GLY A 107 25.22 -12.86 -8.74
CA GLY A 107 24.45 -13.73 -9.63
C GLY A 107 23.00 -13.29 -9.90
N GLY A 108 22.58 -12.11 -9.43
CA GLY A 108 21.22 -11.60 -9.59
C GLY A 108 20.96 -10.83 -10.90
N VAL A 109 21.87 -10.89 -11.87
CA VAL A 109 21.71 -10.21 -13.17
C VAL A 109 21.26 -11.20 -14.22
N PHE A 110 20.06 -10.97 -14.78
CA PHE A 110 19.57 -11.70 -15.94
C PHE A 110 19.82 -10.90 -17.22
N PRO A 111 20.09 -11.57 -18.35
CA PRO A 111 20.15 -10.90 -19.64
C PRO A 111 18.78 -10.29 -19.96
N ILE A 112 18.80 -8.98 -20.18
CA ILE A 112 17.64 -8.23 -20.67
C ILE A 112 17.39 -8.74 -22.09
N SER A 113 16.24 -9.37 -22.33
CA SER A 113 15.80 -9.85 -23.65
C SER A 113 15.33 -8.70 -24.52
#